data_AF-A0A976J7I1-F1
#
_entry.id   AF-A0A976J7I1-F1
#
_cell.length_a   1.000
_cell.length_b   1.000
_cell.length_c   1.000
_cell.angle_alpha   90.00
_cell.angle_beta   90.00
_cell.angle_gamma   90.00
#
_symmetry.space_group_name_H-M   'P 1'
#
loop_
_entity.id
_entity.type
_entity.pdbx_description
1 polymer ?
#
loop_
_entity_poly.entity_id
_entity_poly.type
_entity_poly.pdbx_seq_one_letter_code
_entity_poly.pdbx_strand_id
1 'polypeptide(L)'
;MASDPYTYPGTETLRNRLGLTDEKTLIEAERRLTQARGAEAARLIFPATADGYRALHKHLFQDLYDWAGQDRTVNIAKGGSSFAAVPYVARELDKRFADMGAQSGFRGLPRDEFFDRLGDHINEINAIHPFREGNGRTMRHHAAQLAREAGHPIRIAAIDKDKWMEASRHGFLTGDHRGMAAVLSAAAVKRDLAPEARIGPAGIAMLPNRAPPEGQRYRVTLAKAREELERYLPAARQQAAERLRELIGESAPSTAIANARTELAYVRHAKGPIYQSHLLTYLGVRQVDAVVTAQQTPLERVREIGAALGVQINGQPSAQLQRAVRALERPILPPGHSPGQERLAELFIKNTPEKNHADPRLSPAQAIVDAAMKTAADRGESARMVATIRESTRQLVADRIKAGGALDGEIGRAAQVQAPTPRDKDRSR
;
A
#
# COMPACT_ATOMS: atom_id res chain seq x y z
N MET A 1 -42.24 23.70 -24.87
CA MET A 1 -41.21 22.81 -24.28
C MET A 1 -41.94 21.63 -23.68
N ALA A 2 -41.53 20.39 -23.99
CA ALA A 2 -42.14 19.23 -23.35
C ALA A 2 -41.94 19.34 -21.83
N SER A 3 -43.00 19.09 -21.06
CA SER A 3 -42.94 19.11 -19.58
C SER A 3 -41.92 18.08 -19.10
N ASP A 4 -40.96 18.49 -18.28
CA ASP A 4 -40.03 17.56 -17.62
C ASP A 4 -40.86 16.62 -16.72
N PRO A 5 -40.91 15.30 -16.98
CA PRO A 5 -41.69 14.38 -16.16
C PRO A 5 -41.14 14.28 -14.73
N TYR A 6 -39.93 14.76 -14.45
CA TYR A 6 -39.34 14.70 -13.12
C TYR A 6 -39.77 15.86 -12.21
N THR A 7 -40.38 16.93 -12.73
CA THR A 7 -40.80 18.09 -11.94
C THR A 7 -42.30 18.11 -11.67
N TYR A 8 -42.73 18.89 -10.67
CA TYR A 8 -44.15 19.16 -10.50
C TYR A 8 -44.67 19.99 -11.70
N PRO A 9 -45.92 19.76 -12.15
CA PRO A 9 -46.49 20.52 -13.25
C PRO A 9 -46.42 22.04 -13.00
N GLY A 10 -45.86 22.78 -13.97
CA GLY A 10 -45.71 24.23 -13.88
C GLY A 10 -44.59 24.73 -12.97
N THR A 11 -43.73 23.84 -12.44
CA THR A 11 -42.57 24.22 -11.63
C THR A 11 -41.29 23.54 -12.10
N GLU A 12 -40.15 24.02 -11.60
CA GLU A 12 -38.82 23.40 -11.79
C GLU A 12 -38.46 22.46 -10.63
N THR A 13 -39.30 22.38 -9.57
CA THR A 13 -39.04 21.55 -8.40
C THR A 13 -39.25 20.07 -8.73
N LEU A 14 -38.25 19.23 -8.43
CA LEU A 14 -38.31 17.80 -8.65
C LEU A 14 -39.35 17.12 -7.75
N ARG A 15 -40.16 16.23 -8.32
CA ARG A 15 -41.10 15.36 -7.60
C ARG A 15 -40.32 14.47 -6.64
N ASN A 16 -40.74 14.46 -5.39
CA ASN A 16 -40.05 13.78 -4.30
C ASN A 16 -41.04 13.12 -3.34
N ARG A 17 -40.57 12.10 -2.64
CA ARG A 17 -41.36 11.26 -1.70
C ARG A 17 -41.87 12.02 -0.48
N LEU A 18 -41.30 13.20 -0.20
CA LEU A 18 -41.69 14.06 0.92
C LEU A 18 -42.77 15.09 0.54
N GLY A 19 -43.16 15.15 -0.74
CA GLY A 19 -44.17 16.11 -1.21
C GLY A 19 -43.70 17.57 -1.18
N LEU A 20 -42.39 17.84 -1.12
CA LEU A 20 -41.85 19.19 -1.00
C LEU A 20 -41.89 19.91 -2.34
N THR A 21 -42.60 21.04 -2.42
CA THR A 21 -42.71 21.87 -3.62
C THR A 21 -41.83 23.12 -3.58
N ASP A 22 -41.40 23.55 -2.39
CA ASP A 22 -40.41 24.61 -2.20
C ASP A 22 -38.99 24.10 -2.44
N GLU A 23 -38.28 24.73 -3.38
CA GLU A 23 -36.96 24.30 -3.84
C GLU A 23 -35.90 24.35 -2.72
N LYS A 24 -35.91 25.41 -1.90
CA LYS A 24 -34.93 25.55 -0.80
C LYS A 24 -35.07 24.44 0.22
N THR A 25 -36.32 24.12 0.58
CA THR A 25 -36.63 23.04 1.51
C THR A 25 -36.25 21.68 0.92
N LEU A 26 -36.49 21.46 -0.37
CA LEU A 26 -36.07 20.24 -1.06
C LEU A 26 -34.54 20.07 -1.04
N ILE A 27 -33.78 21.13 -1.35
CA ILE A 27 -32.31 21.10 -1.35
C ILE A 27 -31.76 20.72 0.03
N GLU A 28 -32.30 21.29 1.12
CA GLU A 28 -31.83 20.98 2.47
C GLU A 28 -32.22 19.55 2.90
N ALA A 29 -33.43 19.10 2.56
CA ALA A 29 -33.86 17.73 2.82
C ALA A 29 -32.97 16.72 2.06
N GLU A 30 -32.72 16.97 0.79
CA GLU A 30 -31.84 16.16 -0.05
C GLU A 30 -30.42 16.10 0.53
N ARG A 31 -29.85 17.24 0.93
CA ARG A 31 -28.51 17.30 1.52
C ARG A 31 -28.43 16.43 2.78
N ARG A 32 -29.40 16.53 3.69
CA ARG A 32 -29.39 15.76 4.95
C ARG A 32 -29.54 14.26 4.71
N LEU A 33 -30.49 13.85 3.87
CA LEU A 33 -30.74 12.45 3.56
C LEU A 33 -29.54 11.81 2.84
N THR A 34 -29.03 12.49 1.81
CA THR A 34 -27.87 12.01 1.05
C THR A 34 -26.59 11.98 1.90
N GLN A 35 -26.43 12.88 2.89
CA GLN A 35 -25.31 12.84 3.83
C GLN A 35 -25.39 11.61 4.75
N ALA A 36 -26.57 11.29 5.28
CA ALA A 36 -26.77 10.11 6.12
C ALA A 36 -26.47 8.81 5.34
N ARG A 37 -27.07 8.67 4.14
CA ARG A 37 -26.79 7.52 3.24
C ARG A 37 -25.35 7.48 2.77
N GLY A 38 -24.73 8.64 2.52
CA GLY A 38 -23.32 8.72 2.16
C GLY A 38 -22.38 8.16 3.23
N ALA A 39 -22.72 8.33 4.52
CA ALA A 39 -21.96 7.75 5.63
C ALA A 39 -22.13 6.22 5.72
N GLU A 40 -23.32 5.70 5.40
CA GLU A 40 -23.57 4.26 5.28
C GLU A 40 -22.81 3.66 4.09
N ALA A 41 -22.90 4.28 2.91
CA ALA A 41 -22.24 3.87 1.67
C ALA A 41 -20.73 3.67 1.83
N ALA A 42 -20.08 4.46 2.70
CA ALA A 42 -18.65 4.34 2.98
C ALA A 42 -18.25 2.97 3.58
N ARG A 43 -19.21 2.25 4.18
CA ARG A 43 -19.04 0.92 4.81
C ARG A 43 -19.56 -0.22 3.94
N LEU A 44 -20.21 0.10 2.82
CA LEU A 44 -20.74 -0.87 1.88
C LEU A 44 -19.79 -1.06 0.69
N ILE A 45 -20.02 -2.12 -0.07
CA ILE A 45 -19.33 -2.41 -1.32
C ILE A 45 -20.39 -2.51 -2.42
N PHE A 46 -20.32 -1.60 -3.38
CA PHE A 46 -21.14 -1.66 -4.59
C PHE A 46 -20.31 -2.29 -5.71
N PRO A 47 -20.79 -3.30 -6.45
CA PRO A 47 -20.02 -3.88 -7.54
C PRO A 47 -19.56 -2.81 -8.54
N ALA A 48 -18.31 -2.87 -8.99
CA ALA A 48 -17.76 -1.91 -9.96
C ALA A 48 -18.29 -2.19 -11.38
N THR A 49 -19.61 -2.10 -11.55
CA THR A 49 -20.41 -2.38 -12.75
C THR A 49 -21.44 -1.27 -12.90
N ALA A 50 -22.05 -1.15 -14.09
CA ALA A 50 -23.12 -0.16 -14.30
C ALA A 50 -24.28 -0.34 -13.32
N ASP A 51 -24.69 -1.58 -13.05
CA ASP A 51 -25.75 -1.89 -12.07
C ASP A 51 -25.34 -1.57 -10.63
N GLY A 52 -24.08 -1.80 -10.26
CA GLY A 52 -23.58 -1.38 -8.96
C GLY A 52 -23.51 0.15 -8.82
N TYR A 53 -23.23 0.87 -9.91
CA TYR A 53 -23.29 2.35 -9.92
C TYR A 53 -24.73 2.87 -9.80
N ARG A 54 -25.69 2.22 -10.47
CA ARG A 54 -27.13 2.46 -10.28
C ARG A 54 -27.57 2.14 -8.85
N ALA A 55 -27.07 1.05 -8.26
CA ALA A 55 -27.34 0.69 -6.87
C ALA A 55 -26.76 1.70 -5.87
N LEU A 56 -25.58 2.24 -6.14
CA LEU A 56 -25.00 3.33 -5.34
C LEU A 56 -25.89 4.59 -5.41
N HIS A 57 -26.31 4.99 -6.60
CA HIS A 57 -27.24 6.11 -6.75
C HIS A 57 -28.56 5.82 -6.02
N LYS A 58 -29.14 4.63 -6.19
CA LYS A 58 -30.33 4.22 -5.45
C LYS A 58 -30.12 4.39 -3.95
N HIS A 59 -29.05 3.84 -3.40
CA HIS A 59 -28.76 3.92 -1.97
C HIS A 59 -28.67 5.38 -1.47
N LEU A 60 -28.04 6.27 -2.23
CA LEU A 60 -27.89 7.67 -1.85
C LEU A 60 -29.22 8.45 -1.87
N PHE A 61 -30.14 8.12 -2.79
CA PHE A 61 -31.32 8.94 -3.09
C PHE A 61 -32.67 8.26 -2.83
N GLN A 62 -32.70 6.99 -2.40
CA GLN A 62 -33.91 6.17 -2.23
C GLN A 62 -34.96 6.77 -1.28
N ASP A 63 -34.55 7.58 -0.31
CA ASP A 63 -35.47 8.19 0.65
C ASP A 63 -36.18 9.43 0.07
N LEU A 64 -35.70 9.97 -1.05
CA LEU A 64 -36.20 11.21 -1.65
C LEU A 64 -36.84 11.03 -3.02
N TYR A 65 -36.28 10.19 -3.89
CA TYR A 65 -36.72 10.08 -5.28
C TYR A 65 -37.14 8.64 -5.63
N ASP A 66 -38.34 8.48 -6.19
CA ASP A 66 -38.82 7.16 -6.64
C ASP A 66 -38.01 6.59 -7.82
N TRP A 67 -37.39 7.48 -8.60
CA TRP A 67 -36.51 7.13 -9.70
C TRP A 67 -35.05 6.88 -9.26
N ALA A 68 -34.75 6.85 -7.96
CA ALA A 68 -33.40 6.63 -7.47
C ALA A 68 -32.79 5.32 -8.02
N GLY A 69 -31.70 5.46 -8.78
CA GLY A 69 -30.99 4.35 -9.42
C GLY A 69 -31.47 4.04 -10.84
N GLN A 70 -32.44 4.80 -11.37
CA GLN A 70 -32.91 4.68 -12.74
C GLN A 70 -32.21 5.70 -13.63
N ASP A 71 -31.83 5.27 -14.83
CA ASP A 71 -31.28 6.15 -15.86
C ASP A 71 -32.34 7.20 -16.27
N ARG A 72 -31.89 8.40 -16.64
CA ARG A 72 -32.78 9.50 -17.01
C ARG A 72 -33.47 9.24 -18.35
N THR A 73 -34.69 9.74 -18.48
CA THR A 73 -35.50 9.65 -19.71
C THR A 73 -35.57 10.96 -20.50
N VAL A 74 -34.90 12.02 -20.02
CA VAL A 74 -34.82 13.32 -20.69
C VAL A 74 -33.38 13.74 -20.96
N ASN A 75 -33.17 14.52 -22.03
CA ASN A 75 -31.88 15.15 -22.29
C ASN A 75 -31.68 16.31 -21.31
N ILE A 76 -30.45 16.44 -20.81
CA ILE A 76 -30.07 17.48 -19.85
C ILE A 76 -28.79 18.16 -20.31
N ALA A 77 -28.65 19.42 -19.92
CA ALA A 77 -27.48 20.24 -20.19
C ALA A 77 -27.11 21.05 -18.95
N LYS A 78 -25.84 21.43 -18.83
CA LYS A 78 -25.36 22.31 -17.77
C LYS A 78 -24.37 23.31 -18.34
N GLY A 79 -24.59 24.61 -18.07
CA GLY A 79 -23.73 25.68 -18.56
C GLY A 79 -23.62 25.73 -20.09
N GLY A 80 -24.71 25.42 -20.81
CA GLY A 80 -24.75 25.39 -22.28
C GLY A 80 -24.20 24.10 -22.93
N SER A 81 -23.68 23.17 -22.14
CA SER A 81 -23.14 21.89 -22.62
C SER A 81 -24.14 20.75 -22.41
N SER A 82 -24.51 20.04 -23.48
CA SER A 82 -25.44 18.89 -23.41
C SER A 82 -24.69 17.61 -23.09
N PHE A 83 -25.15 16.84 -22.11
CA PHE A 83 -24.63 15.51 -21.80
C PHE A 83 -25.07 14.48 -22.86
N ALA A 84 -24.67 13.22 -22.72
CA ALA A 84 -25.04 12.15 -23.66
C ALA A 84 -26.55 12.13 -23.97
N ALA A 85 -26.93 11.89 -25.23
CA ALA A 85 -28.36 11.75 -25.54
C ALA A 85 -28.93 10.49 -24.87
N VAL A 86 -30.17 10.57 -24.36
CA VAL A 86 -30.84 9.47 -23.62
C VAL A 86 -30.68 8.08 -24.26
N PRO A 87 -30.84 7.90 -25.59
CA PRO A 87 -30.71 6.57 -26.21
C PRO A 87 -29.34 5.91 -26.02
N TYR A 88 -28.30 6.68 -25.71
CA TYR A 88 -26.93 6.18 -25.55
C TYR A 88 -26.51 5.99 -24.09
N VAL A 89 -27.27 6.51 -23.12
CA VAL A 89 -26.86 6.54 -21.70
C VAL A 89 -26.53 5.14 -21.18
N ALA A 90 -27.45 4.18 -21.32
CA ALA A 90 -27.25 2.82 -20.82
C ALA A 90 -26.06 2.15 -21.50
N ARG A 91 -25.98 2.24 -22.83
CA ARG A 91 -24.91 1.64 -23.64
C ARG A 91 -23.53 2.17 -23.26
N GLU A 92 -23.37 3.50 -23.17
CA GLU A 92 -22.08 4.10 -22.86
C GLU A 92 -21.67 3.83 -21.40
N LEU A 93 -22.64 3.77 -20.48
CA LEU A 93 -22.36 3.40 -19.09
C LEU A 93 -21.86 1.95 -19.00
N ASP A 94 -22.56 1.00 -19.64
CA ASP A 94 -22.18 -0.41 -19.64
C ASP A 94 -20.79 -0.60 -20.28
N LYS A 95 -20.55 0.07 -21.42
CA LYS A 95 -19.24 0.07 -22.08
C LYS A 95 -18.14 0.60 -21.16
N ARG A 96 -18.35 1.74 -20.50
CA ARG A 96 -17.35 2.34 -19.61
C ARG A 96 -16.98 1.42 -18.44
N PHE A 97 -17.96 0.72 -17.88
CA PHE A 97 -17.71 -0.25 -16.81
C PHE A 97 -17.04 -1.53 -17.32
N ALA A 98 -17.36 -2.00 -18.53
CA ALA A 98 -16.66 -3.13 -19.16
C ALA A 98 -15.17 -2.81 -19.41
N ASP A 99 -14.88 -1.63 -19.94
CA ASP A 99 -13.50 -1.17 -20.21
C ASP A 99 -12.68 -1.08 -18.91
N MET A 100 -13.29 -0.59 -17.83
CA MET A 100 -12.65 -0.57 -16.50
C MET A 100 -12.41 -1.98 -15.95
N GLY A 101 -13.37 -2.90 -16.13
CA GLY A 101 -13.24 -4.30 -15.72
C GLY A 101 -12.07 -5.01 -16.41
N ALA A 102 -11.88 -4.76 -17.70
CA ALA A 102 -10.73 -5.28 -18.47
C ALA A 102 -9.37 -4.79 -17.94
N GLN A 103 -9.35 -3.66 -17.24
CA GLN A 103 -8.17 -3.08 -16.59
C GLN A 103 -8.06 -3.45 -15.11
N SER A 104 -8.58 -4.62 -14.72
CA SER A 104 -8.57 -5.14 -13.34
C SER A 104 -9.22 -4.19 -12.30
N GLY A 105 -10.11 -3.30 -12.73
CA GLY A 105 -10.73 -2.30 -11.85
C GLY A 105 -9.73 -1.33 -11.23
N PHE A 106 -8.64 -1.03 -11.94
CA PHE A 106 -7.54 -0.15 -11.51
C PHE A 106 -6.74 -0.64 -10.28
N ARG A 107 -6.87 -1.91 -9.90
CA ARG A 107 -6.14 -2.47 -8.75
C ARG A 107 -4.67 -2.72 -9.10
N GLY A 108 -3.78 -2.51 -8.13
CA GLY A 108 -2.35 -2.78 -8.25
C GLY A 108 -1.54 -1.70 -9.00
N LEU A 109 -2.18 -0.61 -9.43
CA LEU A 109 -1.51 0.48 -10.13
C LEU A 109 -0.69 1.37 -9.15
N PRO A 110 0.49 1.88 -9.58
CA PRO A 110 1.20 2.95 -8.89
C PRO A 110 0.28 4.16 -8.68
N ARG A 111 0.54 4.94 -7.62
CA ARG A 111 -0.32 6.05 -7.20
C ARG A 111 -0.69 7.01 -8.34
N ASP A 112 0.31 7.46 -9.10
CA ASP A 112 0.09 8.48 -10.12
C ASP A 112 -0.68 7.92 -11.32
N GLU A 113 -0.37 6.70 -11.75
CA GLU A 113 -1.13 6.00 -12.79
C GLU A 113 -2.57 5.72 -12.34
N PHE A 114 -2.79 5.33 -11.08
CA PHE A 114 -4.11 5.13 -10.53
C PHE A 114 -4.98 6.39 -10.63
N PHE A 115 -4.46 7.54 -10.19
CA PHE A 115 -5.23 8.80 -10.23
C PHE A 115 -5.47 9.31 -11.64
N ASP A 116 -4.54 9.07 -12.56
CA ASP A 116 -4.74 9.37 -13.99
C ASP A 116 -5.92 8.57 -14.56
N ARG A 117 -5.92 7.24 -14.39
CA ARG A 117 -7.01 6.35 -14.83
C ARG A 117 -8.34 6.65 -14.15
N LEU A 118 -8.32 6.97 -12.86
CA LEU A 118 -9.52 7.35 -12.12
C LEU A 118 -10.08 8.68 -12.62
N GLY A 119 -9.21 9.65 -12.91
CA GLY A 119 -9.59 10.94 -13.49
C GLY A 119 -10.32 10.78 -14.82
N ASP A 120 -9.76 9.99 -15.73
CA ASP A 120 -10.39 9.62 -17.01
C ASP A 120 -11.77 8.98 -16.79
N HIS A 121 -11.84 8.02 -15.85
CA HIS A 121 -13.09 7.33 -15.54
C HIS A 121 -14.20 8.23 -15.02
N ILE A 122 -13.88 9.14 -14.12
CA ILE A 122 -14.84 10.10 -13.60
C ILE A 122 -15.25 11.12 -14.66
N ASN A 123 -14.33 11.51 -15.55
CA ASN A 123 -14.62 12.45 -16.62
C ASN A 123 -15.58 11.85 -17.66
N GLU A 124 -15.38 10.59 -18.05
CA GLU A 124 -16.30 9.86 -18.95
C GLU A 124 -17.68 9.64 -18.32
N ILE A 125 -17.74 9.25 -17.04
CA ILE A 125 -19.03 9.15 -16.32
C ILE A 125 -19.73 10.52 -16.26
N ASN A 126 -18.98 11.61 -16.07
CA ASN A 126 -19.53 12.95 -16.08
C ASN A 126 -20.15 13.32 -17.43
N ALA A 127 -19.54 12.88 -18.54
CA ALA A 127 -20.08 13.09 -19.89
C ALA A 127 -21.34 12.26 -20.18
N ILE A 128 -21.39 11.01 -19.69
CA ILE A 128 -22.58 10.14 -19.78
C ILE A 128 -23.74 10.74 -18.97
N HIS A 129 -23.46 11.18 -17.74
CA HIS A 129 -24.41 11.82 -16.84
C HIS A 129 -25.74 11.05 -16.70
N PRO A 130 -25.72 9.80 -16.19
CA PRO A 130 -26.80 8.85 -16.42
C PRO A 130 -28.10 9.17 -15.67
N PHE A 131 -28.06 9.94 -14.58
CA PHE A 131 -29.23 10.20 -13.74
C PHE A 131 -29.81 11.59 -13.98
N ARG A 132 -31.07 11.82 -13.58
CA ARG A 132 -31.72 13.14 -13.71
C ARG A 132 -31.11 14.19 -12.78
N GLU A 133 -30.76 13.79 -11.56
CA GLU A 133 -30.08 14.60 -10.56
C GLU A 133 -29.23 13.65 -9.69
N GLY A 134 -28.21 14.16 -8.99
CA GLY A 134 -27.40 13.34 -8.07
C GLY A 134 -26.10 12.77 -8.66
N ASN A 135 -25.83 12.99 -9.95
CA ASN A 135 -24.64 12.49 -10.65
C ASN A 135 -23.33 12.86 -9.93
N GLY A 136 -23.14 14.14 -9.60
CA GLY A 136 -21.91 14.61 -8.94
C GLY A 136 -21.67 14.03 -7.55
N ARG A 137 -22.71 13.63 -6.82
CA ARG A 137 -22.57 12.95 -5.52
C ARG A 137 -22.22 11.49 -5.71
N THR A 138 -22.93 10.82 -6.61
CA THR A 138 -22.68 9.41 -6.97
C THR A 138 -21.24 9.22 -7.48
N MET A 139 -20.76 10.10 -8.37
CA MET A 139 -19.37 10.09 -8.86
C MET A 139 -18.34 10.17 -7.73
N ARG A 140 -18.53 11.07 -6.76
CA ARG A 140 -17.59 11.22 -5.63
C ARG A 140 -17.57 10.00 -4.72
N HIS A 141 -18.73 9.39 -4.45
CA HIS A 141 -18.81 8.15 -3.67
C HIS A 141 -18.21 6.96 -4.42
N HIS A 142 -18.45 6.86 -5.73
CA HIS A 142 -17.86 5.85 -6.59
C HIS A 142 -16.33 5.96 -6.65
N ALA A 143 -15.82 7.18 -6.89
CA ALA A 143 -14.38 7.46 -6.85
C ALA A 143 -13.76 7.07 -5.51
N ALA A 144 -14.43 7.38 -4.39
CA ALA A 144 -13.95 7.04 -3.06
C ALA A 144 -13.92 5.54 -2.79
N GLN A 145 -14.87 4.78 -3.33
CA GLN A 145 -14.85 3.33 -3.22
C GLN A 145 -13.71 2.72 -4.06
N LEU A 146 -13.59 3.08 -5.34
CA LEU A 146 -12.51 2.59 -6.21
C LEU A 146 -11.13 2.89 -5.61
N ALA A 147 -10.95 4.11 -5.10
CA ALA A 147 -9.72 4.54 -4.45
C ALA A 147 -9.42 3.76 -3.16
N ARG A 148 -10.45 3.45 -2.36
CA ARG A 148 -10.31 2.60 -1.16
C ARG A 148 -9.87 1.19 -1.54
N GLU A 149 -10.52 0.58 -2.54
CA GLU A 149 -10.22 -0.77 -3.01
C GLU A 149 -8.84 -0.90 -3.66
N ALA A 150 -8.37 0.15 -4.36
CA ALA A 150 -7.04 0.21 -4.96
C ALA A 150 -5.92 0.58 -3.97
N GLY A 151 -6.26 0.90 -2.71
CA GLY A 151 -5.29 1.26 -1.68
C GLY A 151 -4.83 2.72 -1.68
N HIS A 152 -5.53 3.60 -2.40
CA HIS A 152 -5.26 5.05 -2.49
C HIS A 152 -6.43 5.87 -1.94
N PRO A 153 -6.91 5.63 -0.70
CA PRO A 153 -8.19 6.17 -0.22
C PRO A 153 -8.26 7.70 -0.35
N ILE A 154 -9.37 8.23 -0.86
CA ILE A 154 -9.64 9.68 -0.91
C ILE A 154 -10.67 10.07 0.15
N ARG A 155 -10.55 11.28 0.68
CA ARG A 155 -11.55 11.87 1.57
C ARG A 155 -12.48 12.76 0.76
N ILE A 156 -13.75 12.37 0.60
CA ILE A 156 -14.74 13.16 -0.18
C ILE A 156 -14.85 14.61 0.32
N ALA A 157 -14.80 14.82 1.64
CA ALA A 157 -14.84 16.14 2.25
C ALA A 157 -13.60 17.02 1.95
N ALA A 158 -12.50 16.43 1.48
CA ALA A 158 -11.29 17.15 1.07
C ALA A 158 -11.28 17.47 -0.44
N ILE A 159 -12.31 17.06 -1.19
CA ILE A 159 -12.47 17.44 -2.60
C ILE A 159 -12.87 18.91 -2.65
N ASP A 160 -11.99 19.74 -3.19
CA ASP A 160 -12.26 21.15 -3.45
C ASP A 160 -13.40 21.29 -4.47
N LYS A 161 -14.47 21.97 -4.08
CA LYS A 161 -15.69 22.11 -4.88
C LYS A 161 -15.43 22.86 -6.18
N ASP A 162 -14.69 23.96 -6.12
CA ASP A 162 -14.52 24.85 -7.28
C ASP A 162 -13.58 24.20 -8.29
N LYS A 163 -12.49 23.57 -7.80
CA LYS A 163 -11.60 22.79 -8.66
C LYS A 163 -12.28 21.57 -9.26
N TRP A 164 -13.16 20.87 -8.52
CA TRP A 164 -13.95 19.77 -9.06
C TRP A 164 -14.85 20.24 -10.22
N MET A 165 -15.53 21.37 -10.03
CA MET A 165 -16.41 21.94 -11.05
C MET A 165 -15.64 22.43 -12.27
N GLU A 166 -14.49 23.07 -12.08
CA GLU A 166 -13.59 23.48 -13.15
C GLU A 166 -13.05 22.26 -13.92
N ALA A 167 -12.53 21.26 -13.22
CA ALA A 167 -12.03 20.03 -13.81
C ALA A 167 -13.10 19.27 -14.59
N SER A 168 -14.33 19.18 -14.03
CA SER A 168 -15.47 18.55 -14.70
C SER A 168 -15.83 19.27 -16.01
N ARG A 169 -15.83 20.62 -15.99
CA ARG A 169 -16.13 21.42 -17.18
C ARG A 169 -15.01 21.33 -18.22
N HIS A 170 -13.76 21.46 -17.78
CA HIS A 170 -12.60 21.40 -18.65
C HIS A 170 -12.53 20.03 -19.35
N GLY A 171 -12.56 18.95 -18.57
CA GLY A 171 -12.52 17.60 -19.09
C GLY A 171 -13.70 17.26 -19.99
N PHE A 172 -14.90 17.78 -19.72
CA PHE A 172 -16.06 17.62 -20.61
C PHE A 172 -15.86 18.32 -21.97
N LEU A 173 -15.29 19.53 -21.98
CA LEU A 173 -15.13 20.34 -23.20
C LEU A 173 -13.92 19.93 -24.05
N THR A 174 -12.84 19.48 -23.43
CA THR A 174 -11.55 19.23 -24.11
C THR A 174 -11.18 17.75 -24.20
N GLY A 175 -11.84 16.89 -23.40
CA GLY A 175 -11.40 15.51 -23.18
C GLY A 175 -10.18 15.39 -22.25
N ASP A 176 -9.63 16.50 -21.73
CA ASP A 176 -8.47 16.47 -20.84
C ASP A 176 -8.87 16.20 -19.39
N HIS A 177 -8.67 14.96 -18.95
CA HIS A 177 -9.03 14.49 -17.61
C HIS A 177 -7.99 14.85 -16.52
N ARG A 178 -6.83 15.42 -16.87
CA ARG A 178 -5.73 15.63 -15.91
C ARG A 178 -6.10 16.55 -14.76
N GLY A 179 -6.97 17.54 -15.00
CA GLY A 179 -7.54 18.37 -13.95
C GLY A 179 -8.34 17.55 -12.93
N MET A 180 -9.13 16.58 -13.40
CA MET A 180 -9.91 15.70 -12.52
C MET A 180 -8.98 14.77 -11.73
N ALA A 181 -7.96 14.20 -12.38
CA ALA A 181 -6.93 13.41 -11.73
C ALA A 181 -6.23 14.18 -10.61
N ALA A 182 -5.86 15.44 -10.85
CA ALA A 182 -5.22 16.31 -9.86
C ALA A 182 -6.12 16.59 -8.65
N VAL A 183 -7.41 16.86 -8.87
CA VAL A 183 -8.39 17.08 -7.78
C VAL A 183 -8.55 15.83 -6.91
N LEU A 184 -8.69 14.66 -7.54
CA LEU A 184 -8.81 13.38 -6.83
C LEU A 184 -7.53 13.02 -6.07
N SER A 185 -6.37 13.21 -6.69
CA SER A 185 -5.05 12.99 -6.10
C SER A 185 -4.79 13.91 -4.90
N ALA A 186 -5.24 15.18 -4.97
CA ALA A 186 -5.13 16.13 -3.86
C ALA A 186 -6.05 15.75 -2.68
N ALA A 187 -7.21 15.16 -2.96
CA ALA A 187 -8.13 14.65 -1.95
C ALA A 187 -7.72 13.27 -1.37
N ALA A 188 -6.68 12.65 -1.94
CA ALA A 188 -6.11 11.42 -1.41
C ALA A 188 -5.68 11.62 0.04
N VAL A 189 -6.13 10.73 0.92
CA VAL A 189 -5.54 10.57 2.23
C VAL A 189 -4.10 10.22 1.97
N LYS A 190 -3.19 11.15 2.32
CA LYS A 190 -1.79 10.81 2.49
C LYS A 190 -1.82 9.64 3.46
N ARG A 191 -1.56 8.42 2.97
CA ARG A 191 -1.19 7.33 3.85
C ARG A 191 -0.03 7.91 4.61
N ASP A 192 -0.26 8.25 5.87
CA ASP A 192 0.84 8.40 6.78
C ASP A 192 1.58 7.09 6.65
N LEU A 193 2.77 7.17 6.04
CA LEU A 193 3.65 6.03 5.86
C LEU A 193 3.62 5.26 7.17
N ALA A 194 3.50 3.94 7.08
CA ALA A 194 3.52 3.08 8.26
C ALA A 194 4.57 3.63 9.22
N PRO A 195 4.22 3.93 10.49
CA PRO A 195 5.08 4.72 11.35
C PRO A 195 6.50 4.15 11.29
N GLU A 196 7.43 4.95 10.76
CA GLU A 196 8.83 4.54 10.61
C GLU A 196 9.58 4.93 11.88
N ALA A 197 10.36 3.99 12.41
CA ALA A 197 11.18 4.28 13.56
C ALA A 197 12.30 5.20 13.13
N ARG A 198 12.71 6.12 14.01
CA ARG A 198 13.94 6.87 13.78
C ARG A 198 15.10 5.88 13.78
N ILE A 199 15.84 5.79 12.67
CA ILE A 199 16.95 4.86 12.57
C ILE A 199 18.24 5.54 13.01
N GLY A 200 18.87 4.99 14.05
CA GLY A 200 20.17 5.37 14.55
C GLY A 200 21.31 4.56 13.93
N PRO A 201 22.51 4.59 14.55
CA PRO A 201 23.69 3.88 14.07
C PRO A 201 23.42 2.38 13.82
N ALA A 202 24.04 1.84 12.76
CA ALA A 202 23.90 0.43 12.34
C ALA A 202 22.45 -0.08 12.16
N GLY A 203 21.51 0.79 11.80
CA GLY A 203 20.13 0.39 11.50
C GLY A 203 19.26 0.16 12.73
N ILE A 204 19.72 0.58 13.91
CA ILE A 204 19.02 0.36 15.17
C ILE A 204 17.89 1.37 15.32
N ALA A 205 16.69 0.92 15.68
CA ALA A 205 15.58 1.84 15.91
C ALA A 205 15.79 2.62 17.20
N MET A 206 15.43 3.90 17.19
CA MET A 206 15.58 4.85 18.28
C MET A 206 14.25 5.53 18.58
N LEU A 207 14.08 5.91 19.85
CA LEU A 207 13.00 6.81 20.25
C LEU A 207 13.12 8.16 19.53
N PRO A 208 12.00 8.92 19.43
CA PRO A 208 12.05 10.32 19.00
C PRO A 208 12.96 11.13 19.91
N ASN A 209 13.52 12.22 19.38
CA ASN A 209 14.29 13.17 20.19
C ASN A 209 13.38 13.75 21.28
N ARG A 210 13.81 13.68 22.53
CA ARG A 210 13.06 14.18 23.68
C ARG A 210 14.00 14.81 24.70
N ALA A 211 13.42 15.65 25.56
CA ALA A 211 14.12 16.16 26.73
C ALA A 211 14.56 15.00 27.65
N PRO A 212 15.68 15.14 28.37
CA PRO A 212 16.06 14.18 29.40
C PRO A 212 14.95 14.06 30.46
N PRO A 213 14.76 12.86 31.05
CA PRO A 213 13.70 12.66 32.03
C PRO A 213 13.93 13.48 33.30
N GLU A 214 12.83 13.99 33.87
CA GLU A 214 12.78 14.65 35.17
C GLU A 214 12.59 13.57 36.24
N GLY A 215 13.68 13.15 36.88
CA GLY A 215 13.63 12.10 37.90
C GLY A 215 15.02 11.56 38.25
N GLN A 216 15.13 10.95 39.42
CA GLN A 216 16.38 10.33 39.84
C GLN A 216 16.69 9.11 38.97
N ARG A 217 17.90 9.07 38.41
CA ARG A 217 18.36 7.94 37.59
C ARG A 217 18.96 6.87 38.50
N TYR A 218 18.55 5.63 38.28
CA TYR A 218 19.09 4.48 38.97
C TYR A 218 19.90 3.63 37.99
N ARG A 219 20.98 3.01 38.50
CA ARG A 219 21.72 2.00 37.75
C ARG A 219 20.90 0.73 37.69
N VAL A 220 20.44 0.39 36.48
CA VAL A 220 19.68 -0.83 36.20
C VAL A 220 20.59 -1.77 35.43
N THR A 221 20.72 -3.02 35.89
CA THR A 221 21.47 -4.04 35.14
C THR A 221 20.77 -4.34 33.82
N LEU A 222 21.53 -4.70 32.77
CA LEU A 222 20.90 -5.03 31.48
C LEU A 222 19.97 -6.24 31.56
N ALA A 223 20.26 -7.20 32.45
CA ALA A 223 19.37 -8.32 32.72
C ALA A 223 18.03 -7.84 33.27
N LYS A 224 18.05 -6.93 34.26
CA LYS A 224 16.83 -6.34 34.82
C LYS A 224 16.09 -5.48 33.80
N ALA A 225 16.81 -4.66 33.03
CA ALA A 225 16.22 -3.86 31.97
C ALA A 225 15.50 -4.75 30.92
N ARG A 226 16.08 -5.89 30.57
CA ARG A 226 15.45 -6.86 29.65
C ARG A 226 14.19 -7.48 30.25
N GLU A 227 14.24 -7.94 31.51
CA GLU A 227 13.07 -8.50 32.21
C GLU A 227 11.90 -7.50 32.22
N GLU A 228 12.19 -6.24 32.52
CA GLU A 228 11.21 -5.15 32.51
C GLU A 228 10.66 -4.91 31.10
N LEU A 229 11.52 -4.85 30.08
CA LEU A 229 11.07 -4.69 28.70
C LEU A 229 10.19 -5.86 28.25
N GLU A 230 10.58 -7.11 28.51
CA GLU A 230 9.79 -8.29 28.14
C GLU A 230 8.41 -8.29 28.82
N ARG A 231 8.36 -7.89 30.10
CA ARG A 231 7.10 -7.78 30.86
C ARG A 231 6.17 -6.69 30.33
N TYR A 232 6.69 -5.50 30.02
CA TYR A 232 5.86 -4.32 29.76
C TYR A 232 5.69 -3.96 28.28
N LEU A 233 6.55 -4.45 27.38
CA LEU A 233 6.49 -4.11 25.95
C LEU A 233 5.17 -4.48 25.24
N PRO A 234 4.51 -5.62 25.53
CA PRO A 234 3.21 -5.93 24.92
C PRO A 234 2.14 -4.86 25.23
N ALA A 235 2.02 -4.47 26.50
CA ALA A 235 1.09 -3.42 26.93
C ALA A 235 1.50 -2.04 26.39
N ALA A 236 2.81 -1.73 26.38
CA ALA A 236 3.32 -0.49 25.80
C ALA A 236 2.97 -0.34 24.31
N ARG A 237 2.97 -1.42 23.53
CA ARG A 237 2.57 -1.40 22.11
C ARG A 237 1.10 -1.05 21.91
N GLN A 238 0.23 -1.48 22.82
CA GLN A 238 -1.19 -1.14 22.81
C GLN A 238 -1.37 0.33 23.19
N GLN A 239 -0.76 0.75 24.30
CA GLN A 239 -0.82 2.14 24.79
C GLN A 239 -0.26 3.14 23.77
N ALA A 240 0.84 2.82 23.08
CA ALA A 240 1.39 3.69 22.03
C ALA A 240 0.43 3.84 20.84
N ALA A 241 -0.32 2.78 20.50
CA ALA A 241 -1.30 2.81 19.43
C ALA A 241 -2.58 3.57 19.84
N GLU A 242 -3.00 3.44 21.09
CA GLU A 242 -4.10 4.22 21.68
C GLU A 242 -3.77 5.71 21.71
N ARG A 243 -2.62 6.06 22.30
CA ARG A 243 -2.13 7.44 22.33
C ARG A 243 -2.05 8.08 20.95
N LEU A 244 -1.56 7.35 19.94
CA LEU A 244 -1.53 7.88 18.56
C LEU A 244 -2.95 8.12 18.02
N ARG A 245 -3.89 7.21 18.28
CA ARG A 245 -5.29 7.37 17.86
C ARG A 245 -5.95 8.56 18.55
N GLU A 246 -5.72 8.74 19.85
CA GLU A 246 -6.22 9.88 20.64
C GLU A 246 -5.69 11.21 20.09
N LEU A 247 -4.38 11.34 19.91
CA LEU A 247 -3.77 12.56 19.36
C LEU A 247 -4.29 12.92 17.96
N ILE A 248 -4.55 11.91 17.13
CA ILE A 248 -5.16 12.12 15.80
C ILE A 248 -6.63 12.55 15.95
N GLY A 249 -7.38 11.91 16.85
CA GLY A 249 -8.79 12.21 17.11
C GLY A 249 -9.01 13.63 17.65
N GLU A 250 -8.11 14.08 18.52
CA GLU A 250 -8.13 15.42 19.14
C GLU A 250 -7.55 16.53 18.25
N SER A 251 -7.11 16.20 17.02
CA SER A 251 -6.42 17.15 16.13
C SER A 251 -5.23 17.85 16.79
N ALA A 252 -4.45 17.08 17.57
CA ALA A 252 -3.27 17.58 18.27
C ALA A 252 -2.21 18.15 17.29
N PRO A 253 -1.25 18.96 17.78
CA PRO A 253 -0.19 19.51 16.94
C PRO A 253 0.54 18.44 16.12
N SER A 254 0.87 18.78 14.87
CA SER A 254 1.51 17.85 13.92
C SER A 254 2.80 17.22 14.46
N THR A 255 3.57 17.97 15.26
CA THR A 255 4.79 17.50 15.91
C THR A 255 4.52 16.43 16.98
N ALA A 256 3.43 16.55 17.75
CA ALA A 256 3.04 15.56 18.74
C ALA A 256 2.60 14.25 18.09
N ILE A 257 1.82 14.34 17.01
CA ILE A 257 1.41 13.18 16.20
C ILE A 257 2.64 12.50 15.58
N ALA A 258 3.59 13.26 15.02
CA ALA A 258 4.82 12.72 14.44
C ALA A 258 5.69 11.98 15.47
N ASN A 259 5.84 12.53 16.68
CA ASN A 259 6.56 11.87 17.77
C ASN A 259 5.87 10.59 18.23
N ALA A 260 4.55 10.60 18.37
CA ALA A 260 3.76 9.41 18.74
C ALA A 260 3.87 8.30 17.68
N ARG A 261 3.93 8.66 16.39
CA ARG A 261 4.21 7.70 15.30
C ARG A 261 5.58 7.07 15.44
N THR A 262 6.61 7.89 15.61
CA THR A 262 8.00 7.42 15.77
C THR A 262 8.14 6.48 16.96
N GLU A 263 7.45 6.79 18.07
CA GLU A 263 7.42 5.94 19.25
C GLU A 263 6.72 4.60 19.01
N LEU A 264 5.54 4.62 18.39
CA LEU A 264 4.81 3.40 18.03
C LEU A 264 5.65 2.49 17.12
N ALA A 265 6.37 3.10 16.18
CA ALA A 265 7.30 2.40 15.31
C ALA A 265 8.43 1.74 16.12
N TYR A 266 9.07 2.50 17.01
CA TYR A 266 10.18 2.04 17.84
C TYR A 266 9.81 0.82 18.69
N VAL A 267 8.67 0.85 19.39
CA VAL A 267 8.24 -0.27 20.26
C VAL A 267 7.83 -1.52 19.48
N ARG A 268 7.52 -1.38 18.18
CA ARG A 268 7.20 -2.49 17.27
C ARG A 268 8.40 -2.96 16.45
N HIS A 269 9.49 -2.20 16.42
CA HIS A 269 10.61 -2.49 15.54
C HIS A 269 11.40 -3.73 15.99
N ALA A 270 11.82 -4.56 15.02
CA ALA A 270 12.63 -5.75 15.30
C ALA A 270 13.97 -5.40 15.97
N LYS A 271 14.62 -4.32 15.51
CA LYS A 271 15.82 -3.72 16.14
C LYS A 271 15.49 -2.65 17.20
N GLY A 272 14.37 -2.81 17.91
CA GLY A 272 13.86 -1.91 18.95
C GLY A 272 14.37 -2.23 20.36
N PRO A 273 13.60 -1.96 21.43
CA PRO A 273 14.07 -2.02 22.82
C PRO A 273 14.76 -3.34 23.23
N ILE A 274 14.16 -4.49 22.88
CA ILE A 274 14.70 -5.81 23.26
C ILE A 274 16.03 -6.05 22.55
N TYR A 275 16.08 -5.82 21.24
CA TYR A 275 17.31 -5.96 20.46
C TYR A 275 18.42 -5.06 20.97
N GLN A 276 18.11 -3.80 21.31
CA GLN A 276 19.07 -2.88 21.92
C GLN A 276 19.69 -3.46 23.21
N SER A 277 18.88 -4.12 24.06
CA SER A 277 19.38 -4.79 25.27
C SER A 277 20.36 -5.93 24.96
N HIS A 278 20.08 -6.74 23.93
CA HIS A 278 20.96 -7.84 23.50
C HIS A 278 22.25 -7.31 22.90
N LEU A 279 22.15 -6.27 22.07
CA LEU A 279 23.30 -5.60 21.47
C LEU A 279 24.26 -5.06 22.52
N LEU A 280 23.75 -4.33 23.50
CA LEU A 280 24.58 -3.79 24.58
C LEU A 280 25.19 -4.89 25.46
N THR A 281 24.46 -5.98 25.69
CA THR A 281 25.00 -7.15 26.40
C THR A 281 26.17 -7.76 25.63
N TYR A 282 26.03 -7.94 24.31
CA TYR A 282 27.10 -8.43 23.44
C TYR A 282 28.33 -7.52 23.44
N LEU A 283 28.11 -6.21 23.53
CA LEU A 283 29.17 -5.20 23.63
C LEU A 283 29.83 -5.12 25.02
N GLY A 284 29.40 -5.94 25.98
CA GLY A 284 29.98 -6.00 27.32
C GLY A 284 29.46 -4.92 28.28
N VAL A 285 28.43 -4.16 27.90
CA VAL A 285 27.76 -3.22 28.80
C VAL A 285 26.99 -4.02 29.85
N ARG A 286 27.14 -3.67 31.13
CA ARG A 286 26.50 -4.42 32.23
C ARG A 286 25.25 -3.75 32.77
N GLN A 287 25.16 -2.43 32.65
CA GLN A 287 24.16 -1.61 33.31
C GLN A 287 23.94 -0.29 32.56
N VAL A 288 22.76 0.28 32.73
CA VAL A 288 22.34 1.56 32.15
C VAL A 288 21.68 2.43 33.21
N ASP A 289 21.79 3.75 33.05
CA ASP A 289 21.14 4.71 33.94
C ASP A 289 19.73 5.03 33.41
N ALA A 290 18.71 4.49 34.07
CA ALA A 290 17.31 4.65 33.68
C ALA A 290 16.46 5.17 34.84
N VAL A 291 15.38 5.87 34.53
CA VAL A 291 14.36 6.27 35.51
C VAL A 291 13.29 5.19 35.54
N VAL A 292 13.26 4.38 36.60
CA VAL A 292 12.29 3.29 36.76
C VAL A 292 11.58 3.48 38.09
N THR A 293 10.27 3.76 38.05
CA THR A 293 9.45 4.01 39.26
C THR A 293 8.16 3.19 39.19
N ALA A 294 7.61 2.81 40.35
CA ALA A 294 6.42 1.95 40.43
C ALA A 294 5.16 2.57 39.80
N GLN A 295 5.13 3.90 39.66
CA GLN A 295 3.99 4.67 39.18
C GLN A 295 3.93 4.79 37.64
N GLN A 296 5.00 4.42 36.93
CA GLN A 296 5.04 4.51 35.47
C GLN A 296 4.05 3.57 34.81
N THR A 297 3.37 4.07 33.78
CA THR A 297 2.67 3.23 32.82
C THR A 297 3.65 2.30 32.09
N PRO A 298 3.17 1.16 31.55
CA PRO A 298 3.98 0.28 30.70
C PRO A 298 4.72 1.03 29.58
N LEU A 299 4.05 1.96 28.89
CA LEU A 299 4.67 2.76 27.83
C LEU A 299 5.77 3.69 28.35
N GLU A 300 5.55 4.40 29.47
CA GLU A 300 6.56 5.26 30.08
C GLU A 300 7.78 4.45 30.51
N ARG A 301 7.58 3.29 31.13
CA ARG A 301 8.67 2.43 31.56
C ARG A 301 9.53 1.93 30.40
N VAL A 302 8.89 1.45 29.32
CA VAL A 302 9.59 1.04 28.09
C VAL A 302 10.33 2.22 27.46
N ARG A 303 9.71 3.41 27.47
CA ARG A 303 10.32 4.63 26.96
C ARG A 303 11.56 5.04 27.77
N GLU A 304 11.52 4.99 29.09
CA GLU A 304 12.65 5.34 29.94
C GLU A 304 13.83 4.37 29.76
N ILE A 305 13.55 3.06 29.76
CA ILE A 305 14.58 2.05 29.53
C ILE A 305 15.15 2.19 28.11
N GLY A 306 14.28 2.32 27.10
CA GLY A 306 14.68 2.49 25.71
C GLY A 306 15.55 3.72 25.47
N ALA A 307 15.27 4.83 26.16
CA ALA A 307 16.09 6.03 26.10
C ALA A 307 17.48 5.80 26.70
N ALA A 308 17.57 5.12 27.85
CA ALA A 308 18.84 4.77 28.48
C ALA A 308 19.70 3.86 27.59
N LEU A 309 19.09 2.85 26.96
CA LEU A 309 19.75 1.98 25.98
C LEU A 309 20.24 2.79 24.76
N GLY A 310 19.41 3.68 24.23
CA GLY A 310 19.75 4.54 23.10
C GLY A 310 20.96 5.44 23.37
N VAL A 311 21.07 6.03 24.57
CA VAL A 311 22.23 6.83 24.99
C VAL A 311 23.51 5.98 24.97
N GLN A 312 23.46 4.77 25.54
CA GLN A 312 24.60 3.86 25.56
C GLN A 312 25.02 3.45 24.15
N ILE A 313 24.07 3.15 23.26
CA ILE A 313 24.33 2.76 21.86
C ILE A 313 24.98 3.91 21.09
N ASN A 314 24.48 5.14 21.24
CA ASN A 314 25.04 6.30 20.57
C ASN A 314 26.46 6.65 21.04
N GLY A 315 26.83 6.23 22.26
CA GLY A 315 28.19 6.37 22.78
C GLY A 315 29.18 5.31 22.29
N GLN A 316 28.73 4.25 21.59
CA GLN A 316 29.62 3.18 21.13
C GLN A 316 30.36 3.55 19.83
N PRO A 317 31.61 3.08 19.64
CA PRO A 317 32.31 3.23 18.37
C PRO A 317 31.56 2.54 17.22
N SER A 318 31.34 3.26 16.11
CA SER A 318 30.56 2.78 14.96
C SER A 318 31.04 1.42 14.41
N ALA A 319 32.36 1.21 14.31
CA ALA A 319 32.93 -0.05 13.83
C ALA A 319 32.62 -1.23 14.76
N GLN A 320 32.62 -1.01 16.08
CA GLN A 320 32.29 -2.03 17.07
C GLN A 320 30.80 -2.38 17.01
N LEU A 321 29.94 -1.35 16.89
CA LEU A 321 28.51 -1.51 16.76
C LEU A 321 28.14 -2.34 15.52
N GLN A 322 28.72 -2.01 14.35
CA GLN A 322 28.48 -2.77 13.12
C GLN A 322 28.96 -4.22 13.23
N ARG A 323 30.10 -4.48 13.88
CA ARG A 323 30.58 -5.85 14.11
C ARG A 323 29.62 -6.64 15.01
N ALA A 324 29.12 -6.02 16.07
CA ALA A 324 28.18 -6.64 16.99
C ALA A 324 26.82 -6.93 16.32
N VAL A 325 26.27 -5.98 15.55
CA VAL A 325 25.06 -6.19 14.74
C VAL A 325 25.26 -7.34 13.76
N ARG A 326 26.37 -7.36 13.02
CA ARG A 326 26.70 -8.47 12.11
C ARG A 326 26.88 -9.80 12.81
N ALA A 327 27.24 -9.82 14.09
CA ALA A 327 27.39 -11.04 14.88
C ALA A 327 26.04 -11.56 15.39
N LEU A 328 25.18 -10.66 15.87
CA LEU A 328 23.84 -11.00 16.35
C LEU A 328 22.88 -11.41 15.24
N GLU A 329 23.07 -10.86 14.05
CA GLU A 329 22.23 -11.14 12.87
C GLU A 329 22.83 -12.22 11.98
N ARG A 330 23.82 -12.99 12.46
CA ARG A 330 24.35 -14.11 11.68
C ARG A 330 23.23 -15.14 11.47
N PRO A 331 22.91 -15.51 10.23
CA PRO A 331 21.94 -16.56 9.97
C PRO A 331 22.42 -17.86 10.60
N ILE A 332 21.49 -18.59 11.22
CA ILE A 332 21.73 -19.98 11.64
C ILE A 332 21.74 -20.81 10.36
N LEU A 333 22.91 -21.30 9.96
CA LEU A 333 23.07 -22.08 8.74
C LEU A 333 22.73 -23.56 8.98
N PRO A 334 22.24 -24.29 7.95
CA PRO A 334 22.07 -25.73 8.04
C PRO A 334 23.39 -26.45 8.37
N PRO A 335 23.34 -27.65 8.98
CA PRO A 335 24.55 -28.46 9.19
C PRO A 335 25.32 -28.67 7.89
N GLY A 336 26.62 -28.43 7.90
CA GLY A 336 27.49 -28.54 6.72
C GLY A 336 27.64 -27.26 5.87
N HIS A 337 26.81 -26.24 6.09
CA HIS A 337 26.94 -24.95 5.41
C HIS A 337 27.89 -24.01 6.17
N SER A 338 28.75 -23.29 5.46
CA SER A 338 29.60 -22.25 6.05
C SER A 338 29.26 -20.85 5.51
N PRO A 339 29.45 -19.78 6.31
CA PRO A 339 29.22 -18.41 5.83
C PRO A 339 30.09 -18.03 4.63
N GLY A 340 31.25 -18.68 4.45
CA GLY A 340 32.11 -18.49 3.29
C GLY A 340 31.49 -19.04 2.01
N GLN A 341 30.87 -20.23 2.09
CA GLN A 341 30.19 -20.88 0.97
C GLN A 341 28.90 -20.15 0.57
N GLU A 342 28.10 -19.69 1.53
CA GLU A 342 26.92 -18.86 1.26
C GLU A 342 27.28 -17.59 0.48
N ARG A 343 28.33 -16.86 0.92
CA ARG A 343 28.81 -15.67 0.20
C ARG A 343 29.34 -15.99 -1.19
N LEU A 344 30.02 -17.13 -1.36
CA LEU A 344 30.54 -17.55 -2.66
C LEU A 344 29.41 -17.92 -3.63
N ALA A 345 28.37 -18.59 -3.14
CA ALA A 345 27.17 -18.93 -3.91
C ALA A 345 26.37 -17.68 -4.30
N GLU A 346 26.17 -16.72 -3.39
CA GLU A 346 25.52 -15.44 -3.70
C GLU A 346 26.32 -14.64 -4.74
N LEU A 347 27.65 -14.61 -4.59
CA LEU A 347 28.54 -13.93 -5.54
C LEU A 347 28.43 -14.56 -6.94
N PHE A 348 28.39 -15.89 -7.03
CA PHE A 348 28.18 -16.61 -8.28
C PHE A 348 26.87 -16.24 -8.98
N ILE A 349 25.75 -16.21 -8.24
CA ILE A 349 24.43 -15.85 -8.77
C ILE A 349 24.38 -14.39 -9.23
N LYS A 350 25.01 -13.47 -8.48
CA LYS A 350 24.98 -12.04 -8.79
C LYS A 350 25.89 -11.64 -9.95
N ASN A 351 26.98 -12.37 -10.15
CA ASN A 351 27.96 -12.07 -11.18
C ASN A 351 27.46 -12.41 -12.60
N THR A 352 27.99 -11.67 -13.57
CA THR A 352 27.87 -12.03 -14.99
C THR A 352 28.76 -13.24 -15.28
N PRO A 353 28.49 -14.00 -16.35
CA PRO A 353 29.32 -15.15 -16.74
C PRO A 353 30.80 -14.81 -16.85
N GLU A 354 31.12 -13.65 -17.42
CA GLU A 354 32.51 -13.18 -17.62
C GLU A 354 33.21 -12.96 -16.28
N LYS A 355 32.50 -12.38 -15.29
CA LYS A 355 33.02 -12.18 -13.93
C LYS A 355 33.22 -13.50 -13.20
N ASN A 356 32.35 -14.49 -13.43
CA ASN A 356 32.52 -15.81 -12.84
C ASN A 356 33.69 -16.58 -13.46
N HIS A 357 33.93 -16.47 -14.77
CA HIS A 357 35.11 -17.05 -15.42
C HIS A 357 36.42 -16.44 -14.91
N ALA A 358 36.42 -15.13 -14.65
CA ALA A 358 37.59 -14.42 -14.17
C ALA A 358 37.95 -14.72 -12.70
N ASP A 359 37.01 -15.23 -11.89
CA ASP A 359 37.27 -15.66 -10.51
C ASP A 359 37.64 -17.15 -10.49
N PRO A 360 38.89 -17.53 -10.11
CA PRO A 360 39.32 -18.93 -10.08
C PRO A 360 38.45 -19.84 -9.21
N ARG A 361 37.75 -19.29 -8.22
CA ARG A 361 36.86 -20.04 -7.31
C ARG A 361 35.49 -20.33 -7.93
N LEU A 362 35.08 -19.56 -8.94
CA LEU A 362 33.77 -19.62 -9.58
C LEU A 362 33.82 -20.10 -11.03
N SER A 363 35.00 -20.06 -11.66
CA SER A 363 35.19 -20.50 -13.04
C SER A 363 34.73 -21.95 -13.27
N PRO A 364 35.02 -22.93 -12.38
CA PRO A 364 34.48 -24.29 -12.53
C PRO A 364 32.95 -24.35 -12.47
N ALA A 365 32.34 -23.55 -11.59
CA ALA A 365 30.88 -23.45 -11.46
C ALA A 365 30.24 -22.86 -12.73
N GLN A 366 30.86 -21.84 -13.32
CA GLN A 366 30.37 -21.23 -14.57
C GLN A 366 30.50 -22.19 -15.76
N ALA A 367 31.61 -22.93 -15.85
CA ALA A 367 31.80 -23.92 -16.90
C ALA A 367 30.71 -25.01 -16.93
N ILE A 368 30.17 -25.41 -15.76
CA ILE A 368 29.04 -26.35 -15.68
C ILE A 368 27.78 -25.75 -16.32
N VAL A 369 27.50 -24.46 -16.06
CA VAL A 369 26.36 -23.75 -16.64
C VAL A 369 26.51 -23.62 -18.16
N ASP A 370 27.71 -23.28 -18.64
CA ASP A 370 27.96 -23.10 -20.07
C ASP A 370 27.85 -24.42 -20.83
N ALA A 371 28.36 -25.51 -20.23
CA ALA A 371 28.22 -26.86 -20.78
C ALA A 371 26.75 -27.30 -20.87
N ALA A 372 25.93 -26.99 -19.86
CA ALA A 372 24.50 -27.27 -19.87
C ALA A 372 23.77 -26.47 -20.96
N MET A 373 24.08 -25.18 -21.13
CA MET A 373 23.51 -24.36 -22.19
C MET A 373 23.92 -24.83 -23.59
N LYS A 374 25.19 -25.17 -23.79
CA LYS A 374 25.70 -25.68 -25.06
C LYS A 374 25.01 -26.98 -25.44
N THR A 375 24.88 -27.91 -24.49
CA THR A 375 24.17 -29.19 -24.71
C THR A 375 22.71 -28.97 -25.10
N ALA A 376 22.02 -28.01 -24.49
CA ALA A 376 20.65 -27.68 -24.85
C ALA A 376 20.56 -27.08 -26.27
N ALA A 377 21.46 -26.16 -26.61
CA ALA A 377 21.51 -25.56 -27.95
C ALA A 377 21.81 -26.60 -29.04
N ASP A 378 22.76 -27.53 -28.79
CA ASP A 378 23.14 -28.59 -29.73
C ASP A 378 21.99 -29.58 -29.98
N ARG A 379 21.03 -29.69 -29.05
CA ARG A 379 19.79 -30.49 -29.20
C ARG A 379 18.67 -29.76 -29.96
N GLY A 380 18.90 -28.51 -30.38
CA GLY A 380 17.91 -27.70 -31.07
C GLY A 380 16.84 -27.10 -30.15
N GLU A 381 17.11 -26.98 -28.85
CA GLU A 381 16.19 -26.35 -27.91
C GLU A 381 15.97 -24.87 -28.24
N SER A 382 14.75 -24.38 -28.02
CA SER A 382 14.43 -22.97 -28.24
C SER A 382 15.25 -22.04 -27.34
N ALA A 383 15.53 -20.82 -27.80
CA ALA A 383 16.28 -19.83 -27.01
C ALA A 383 15.67 -19.57 -25.62
N ARG A 384 14.34 -19.65 -25.51
CA ARG A 384 13.62 -19.56 -24.23
C ARG A 384 13.95 -20.73 -23.30
N MET A 385 13.98 -21.95 -23.84
CA MET A 385 14.30 -23.15 -23.06
C MET A 385 15.76 -23.14 -22.59
N VAL A 386 16.70 -22.73 -23.46
CA VAL A 386 18.11 -22.58 -23.10
C VAL A 386 18.29 -21.56 -21.96
N ALA A 387 17.54 -20.45 -21.97
CA ALA A 387 17.57 -19.48 -20.88
C ALA A 387 17.01 -20.04 -19.56
N THR A 388 15.98 -20.87 -19.60
CA THR A 388 15.44 -21.57 -18.42
C THR A 388 16.43 -22.59 -17.86
N ILE A 389 17.10 -23.35 -18.73
CA ILE A 389 18.16 -24.30 -18.34
C ILE A 389 19.34 -23.57 -17.71
N ARG A 390 19.72 -22.41 -18.24
CA ARG A 390 20.75 -21.56 -17.63
C ARG A 390 20.40 -21.20 -16.19
N GLU A 391 19.19 -20.69 -15.95
CA GLU A 391 18.79 -20.22 -14.63
C GLU A 391 18.68 -21.36 -13.62
N SER A 392 18.04 -22.47 -14.00
CA SER A 392 17.93 -23.66 -13.15
C SER A 392 19.30 -24.27 -12.82
N THR A 393 20.21 -24.35 -13.79
CA THR A 393 21.58 -24.86 -13.56
C THR A 393 22.37 -23.92 -12.65
N ARG A 394 22.24 -22.60 -12.83
CA ARG A 394 22.87 -21.61 -11.93
C ARG A 394 22.40 -21.81 -10.48
N GLN A 395 21.11 -22.03 -10.27
CA GLN A 395 20.56 -22.23 -8.94
C GLN A 395 21.06 -23.54 -8.30
N LEU A 396 21.06 -24.65 -9.05
CA LEU A 396 21.56 -25.95 -8.57
C LEU A 396 23.05 -25.90 -8.21
N VAL A 397 23.86 -25.24 -9.04
CA VAL A 397 25.29 -25.03 -8.77
C VAL A 397 25.48 -24.18 -7.52
N ALA A 398 24.71 -23.10 -7.36
CA ALA A 398 24.77 -22.26 -6.16
C ALA A 398 24.41 -23.05 -4.90
N ASP A 399 23.36 -23.86 -4.93
CA ASP A 399 22.95 -24.67 -3.77
C ASP A 399 23.99 -25.75 -3.43
N ARG A 400 24.67 -26.31 -4.44
CA ARG A 400 25.81 -27.20 -4.23
C ARG A 400 27.00 -26.50 -3.58
N ILE A 401 27.31 -25.27 -3.99
CA ILE A 401 28.35 -24.43 -3.37
C ILE A 401 28.00 -24.19 -1.90
N LYS A 402 26.75 -23.83 -1.57
CA LYS A 402 26.29 -23.61 -0.19
C LYS A 402 26.51 -24.83 0.71
N ALA A 403 26.20 -26.01 0.19
CA ALA A 403 26.38 -27.29 0.89
C ALA A 403 27.85 -27.77 0.95
N GLY A 404 28.79 -27.05 0.33
CA GLY A 404 30.19 -27.44 0.27
C GLY A 404 30.47 -28.68 -0.57
N GLY A 405 29.55 -29.02 -1.49
CA GLY A 405 29.69 -30.20 -2.34
C GLY A 405 30.66 -29.98 -3.49
N ALA A 406 31.16 -31.09 -4.07
CA ALA A 406 31.98 -31.06 -5.28
C ALA A 406 31.16 -30.52 -6.47
N LEU A 407 31.85 -29.76 -7.33
CA LEU A 407 31.32 -29.20 -8.57
C LEU A 407 31.72 -30.10 -9.75
N ASP A 408 30.87 -31.07 -10.06
CA ASP A 408 31.06 -32.01 -11.16
C ASP A 408 30.03 -31.81 -12.29
N GLY A 409 30.29 -32.43 -13.43
CA GLY A 409 29.46 -32.28 -14.65
C GLY A 409 28.08 -32.93 -14.55
N GLU A 410 27.79 -33.72 -13.52
CA GLU A 410 26.49 -34.38 -13.33
C GLU A 410 25.39 -33.39 -12.93
N ILE A 411 25.77 -32.29 -12.25
CA ILE A 411 24.85 -31.21 -11.83
C ILE A 411 24.14 -30.59 -13.04
N GLY A 412 24.87 -30.39 -14.15
CA GLY A 412 24.32 -29.84 -15.40
C GLY A 412 23.34 -30.78 -16.11
N ARG A 413 23.38 -32.09 -15.81
CA ARG A 413 22.42 -33.08 -16.34
C ARG A 413 21.14 -33.16 -15.52
N ALA A 414 21.22 -32.99 -14.20
CA ALA A 414 20.05 -33.03 -13.31
C ALA A 414 19.03 -31.89 -13.61
N ALA A 415 19.51 -30.70 -13.99
CA ALA A 415 18.67 -29.57 -14.41
C ALA A 415 17.81 -29.87 -15.66
N GLN A 416 18.30 -30.77 -16.52
CA GLN A 416 17.65 -31.10 -17.79
C GLN A 416 16.44 -32.02 -17.61
N VAL A 417 16.36 -32.76 -16.50
CA VAL A 417 15.25 -33.70 -16.22
C VAL A 417 14.03 -32.98 -15.63
N GLN A 418 14.22 -31.81 -15.03
CA GLN A 418 13.14 -31.03 -14.39
C GLN A 418 12.49 -29.98 -15.29
N ALA A 419 12.96 -29.80 -16.54
CA ALA A 419 12.34 -28.89 -17.49
C ALA A 419 11.00 -29.49 -18.00
N PRO A 420 9.88 -28.75 -18.03
CA PRO A 420 8.62 -29.29 -18.51
C PRO A 420 8.71 -29.64 -19.99
N THR A 421 8.27 -30.85 -20.36
CA THR A 421 8.18 -31.30 -21.75
C THR A 421 7.25 -30.37 -22.55
N PRO A 422 7.64 -29.89 -23.75
CA PRO A 422 6.74 -29.11 -24.58
C PRO A 422 5.53 -29.97 -24.96
N ARG A 423 4.31 -29.46 -24.78
CA ARG A 423 3.11 -30.11 -25.31
C ARG A 423 3.22 -30.16 -26.83
N ASP A 424 3.22 -31.38 -27.36
CA ASP A 424 3.21 -31.64 -28.79
C ASP A 424 1.98 -30.95 -29.41
N LYS A 425 2.24 -29.99 -30.31
CA LYS A 425 1.19 -29.45 -31.17
C LYS A 425 1.03 -30.44 -32.30
N ASP A 426 0.17 -31.43 -32.09
CA ASP A 426 -0.32 -32.26 -33.19
C ASP A 426 -1.04 -31.36 -34.19
N ARG A 427 -0.33 -31.05 -35.28
CA ARG A 427 -0.84 -30.51 -36.52
C ARG A 427 -0.92 -31.70 -37.47
N SER A 428 -2.05 -32.39 -37.49
CA SER A 428 -2.45 -33.13 -38.69
C SER A 428 -3.97 -33.34 -38.78
N ARG A 429 -4.51 -32.76 -39.87
CA ARG A 429 -5.77 -33.07 -40.59
C ARG A 429 -7.12 -32.78 -39.94
#